data_AF-A0A7R9LDX9-F1
#
_entry.id   AF-A0A7R9LDX9-F1
#
_cell.length_a   1.000
_cell.length_b   1.000
_cell.length_c   1.000
_cell.angle_alpha   90.00
_cell.angle_beta   90.00
_cell.angle_gamma   90.00
#
_symmetry.space_group_name_H-M   'P 1'
#
loop_
_entity.id
_entity.type
_entity.pdbx_description
1 polymer ?
#
loop_
_entity_poly.entity_id
_entity_poly.type
_entity_poly.pdbx_seq_one_letter_code
_entity_poly.pdbx_strand_id
1 'polypeptide(L)'
;NCVQIGVKPFGYHNSGAEGLAQNTSLGLFRADYMMNECGDGYNMKQVEVNNISSSFAGLAPAVRRVHKHILSKYTDIQDLDNRLPENRSPELMADGLIRAFNAYNHSNAVLMVVVESQVVNIFDQRLIEFTVSKSRPDIKIIRRSFEDLRETARLNNNRELIVDGKHEVAVVYYRTAYAPENYGGEEDWNVRLLLERSKAIKCPSIQYHITGCKKIQQIVANQSVLE
;
A
#
# COMPACT_ATOMS: atom_id res chain seq x y z
N ASN A 1 -13.58 -14.15 -8.69
CA ASN A 1 -14.07 -14.22 -7.31
C ASN A 1 -13.50 -13.08 -6.48
N CYS A 2 -14.18 -11.93 -6.40
CA CYS A 2 -13.83 -10.88 -5.40
C CYS A 2 -13.92 -11.41 -3.96
N VAL A 3 -14.65 -12.54 -3.76
CA VAL A 3 -14.71 -13.30 -2.50
C VAL A 3 -13.35 -13.80 -2.03
N GLN A 4 -12.38 -14.05 -2.92
CA GLN A 4 -11.03 -14.46 -2.53
C GLN A 4 -10.15 -13.33 -2.00
N ILE A 5 -10.55 -12.06 -2.15
CA ILE A 5 -9.69 -10.91 -1.81
C ILE A 5 -9.92 -10.45 -0.37
N GLY A 6 -10.62 -11.26 0.44
CA GLY A 6 -10.87 -10.88 1.83
C GLY A 6 -11.53 -9.50 1.89
N VAL A 7 -12.52 -9.26 1.03
CA VAL A 7 -13.44 -8.13 1.16
C VAL A 7 -14.83 -8.69 1.40
N LYS A 8 -15.21 -8.88 2.67
CA LYS A 8 -16.61 -9.06 3.04
C LYS A 8 -17.38 -7.85 2.48
N PRO A 9 -18.46 -8.05 1.70
CA PRO A 9 -19.25 -6.97 1.10
C PRO A 9 -19.81 -5.97 2.12
N PHE A 10 -19.84 -6.36 3.40
CA PHE A 10 -20.37 -5.60 4.54
C PHE A 10 -19.77 -4.18 4.69
N GLY A 11 -18.49 -3.98 4.37
CA GLY A 11 -17.85 -2.67 4.55
C GLY A 11 -18.28 -1.61 3.54
N TYR A 12 -18.59 -2.01 2.31
CA TYR A 12 -18.98 -1.09 1.24
C TYR A 12 -20.42 -0.58 1.40
N HIS A 13 -21.35 -1.46 1.78
CA HIS A 13 -22.75 -1.09 1.98
C HIS A 13 -22.95 -0.19 3.21
N ASN A 14 -22.24 -0.46 4.32
CA ASN A 14 -22.39 0.33 5.54
C ASN A 14 -21.67 1.69 5.48
N SER A 15 -20.53 1.79 4.80
CA SER A 15 -19.86 3.09 4.58
C SER A 15 -20.61 4.00 3.61
N GLY A 16 -21.29 3.42 2.60
CA GLY A 16 -22.15 4.18 1.68
C GLY A 16 -23.36 4.83 2.36
N ALA A 17 -23.92 4.22 3.40
CA ALA A 17 -25.07 4.73 4.13
C ALA A 17 -24.73 5.93 5.05
N GLU A 18 -23.53 5.97 5.63
CA GLU A 18 -23.06 7.05 6.51
C GLU A 18 -22.33 8.19 5.77
N GLY A 19 -22.10 8.01 4.46
CA GLY A 19 -21.25 8.89 3.66
C GLY A 19 -19.76 8.74 3.96
N LEU A 20 -18.92 9.02 2.95
CA LEU A 20 -17.46 8.93 3.07
C LEU A 20 -16.94 9.93 4.11
N ALA A 21 -16.21 9.45 5.11
CA ALA A 21 -15.58 10.30 6.11
C ALA A 21 -14.32 11.01 5.60
N GLN A 22 -13.66 10.43 4.60
CA GLN A 22 -12.44 10.95 3.97
C GLN A 22 -12.57 10.82 2.46
N ASN A 23 -12.45 11.96 1.76
CA ASN A 23 -12.56 12.04 0.31
C ASN A 23 -11.20 11.93 -0.41
N THR A 24 -10.10 11.98 0.34
CA THR A 24 -8.74 11.81 -0.16
C THR A 24 -8.28 10.37 0.03
N SER A 25 -7.80 9.74 -1.04
CA SER A 25 -7.24 8.40 -1.00
C SER A 25 -5.81 8.42 -1.55
N LEU A 26 -4.92 7.63 -0.94
CA LEU A 26 -3.58 7.40 -1.46
C LEU A 26 -3.51 6.04 -2.15
N GLY A 27 -2.96 6.00 -3.35
CA GLY A 27 -2.67 4.78 -4.09
C GLY A 27 -1.18 4.59 -4.30
N LEU A 28 -0.61 3.53 -3.72
CA LEU A 28 0.78 3.11 -3.96
C LEU A 28 0.76 1.79 -4.72
N PHE A 29 0.65 1.89 -6.04
CA PHE A 29 0.36 0.76 -6.91
C PHE A 29 1.60 0.20 -7.59
N ARG A 30 1.53 -1.08 -7.98
CA ARG A 30 2.53 -1.72 -8.84
C ARG A 30 1.82 -2.43 -9.99
N ALA A 31 2.18 -2.08 -11.22
CA ALA A 31 1.72 -2.80 -12.40
C ALA A 31 2.84 -3.73 -12.87
N ASP A 32 2.52 -5.02 -12.97
CA ASP A 32 3.48 -6.06 -13.34
C ASP A 32 3.26 -6.46 -14.80
N TYR A 33 4.35 -6.61 -15.55
CA TYR A 33 4.32 -6.86 -16.99
C TYR A 33 5.21 -8.06 -17.35
N MET A 34 4.85 -8.77 -18.41
CA MET A 34 5.69 -9.78 -19.06
C MET A 34 5.85 -9.43 -20.54
N MET A 35 7.02 -9.73 -21.09
CA MET A 35 7.27 -9.64 -22.53
C MET A 35 6.66 -10.87 -23.20
N ASN A 36 5.81 -10.66 -24.19
CA ASN A 36 5.27 -11.70 -25.04
C ASN A 36 5.92 -11.62 -26.42
N GLU A 37 6.56 -12.70 -26.85
CA GLU A 37 7.09 -12.83 -28.20
C GLU A 37 5.91 -13.02 -29.19
N CYS A 38 5.92 -12.28 -30.28
CA CYS A 38 4.85 -12.26 -31.28
C CYS A 38 5.46 -12.11 -32.67
N GLY A 39 5.53 -13.20 -33.45
CA GLY A 39 6.08 -13.19 -34.80
C GLY A 39 7.49 -12.60 -34.81
N ASP A 40 7.63 -11.37 -35.30
CA ASP A 40 8.91 -10.68 -35.50
C ASP A 40 9.29 -9.70 -34.38
N GLY A 41 8.61 -9.70 -33.22
CA GLY A 41 8.92 -8.76 -32.14
C GLY A 41 8.39 -9.14 -30.76
N TYR A 42 8.53 -8.21 -29.81
CA TYR A 42 8.07 -8.39 -28.44
C TYR A 42 7.06 -7.30 -28.05
N ASN A 43 5.99 -7.72 -27.37
CA ASN A 43 4.97 -6.83 -26.82
C ASN A 43 4.92 -6.97 -25.30
N MET A 44 4.93 -5.85 -24.56
CA MET A 44 4.66 -5.88 -23.13
C MET A 44 3.16 -6.13 -22.88
N LYS A 45 2.86 -7.10 -22.02
CA LYS A 45 1.50 -7.40 -21.57
C LYS A 45 1.43 -7.27 -20.05
N GLN A 46 0.45 -6.52 -19.56
CA GLN A 46 0.20 -6.38 -18.13
C GLN A 46 -0.35 -7.70 -17.59
N VAL A 47 0.32 -8.24 -16.57
CA VAL A 47 -0.08 -9.46 -15.88
C VAL A 47 -1.04 -9.13 -14.74
N GLU A 48 -0.71 -8.14 -13.92
CA GLU A 48 -1.51 -7.72 -12.78
C GLU A 48 -1.29 -6.26 -12.39
N VAL A 49 -2.25 -5.74 -11.62
CA VAL A 49 -2.13 -4.45 -10.93
C VAL A 49 -2.34 -4.68 -9.45
N ASN A 50 -1.28 -4.50 -8.68
CA ASN A 50 -1.26 -4.61 -7.23
C ASN A 50 -1.64 -3.26 -6.61
N ASN A 51 -2.84 -3.18 -6.04
CA ASN A 51 -3.35 -1.96 -5.44
C ASN A 51 -3.20 -1.91 -3.91
N ILE A 52 -2.78 -3.01 -3.28
CA ILE A 52 -2.59 -3.11 -1.83
C ILE A 52 -1.24 -3.77 -1.52
N SER A 53 -0.54 -3.26 -0.50
CA SER A 53 0.69 -3.87 0.05
C SER A 53 1.74 -4.24 -1.02
N SER A 54 1.88 -3.41 -2.05
CA SER A 54 2.89 -3.56 -3.09
C SER A 54 4.29 -3.65 -2.48
N SER A 55 4.91 -4.82 -2.61
CA SER A 55 6.20 -5.12 -1.97
C SER A 55 7.39 -4.76 -2.86
N PHE A 56 8.58 -4.76 -2.25
CA PHE A 56 9.90 -4.60 -2.86
C PHE A 56 10.29 -3.18 -3.26
N ALA A 57 9.44 -2.19 -3.03
CA ALA A 57 9.81 -0.79 -3.24
C ALA A 57 10.96 -0.33 -2.33
N GLY A 58 11.11 -0.91 -1.12
CA GLY A 58 12.24 -0.62 -0.25
C GLY A 58 13.52 -1.31 -0.70
N LEU A 59 13.43 -2.59 -1.10
CA LEU A 59 14.60 -3.42 -1.42
C LEU A 59 15.11 -3.28 -2.86
N ALA A 60 14.28 -2.83 -3.82
CA ALA A 60 14.65 -2.80 -5.23
C ALA A 60 15.94 -2.00 -5.54
N PRO A 61 16.22 -0.84 -4.89
CA PRO A 61 17.50 -0.15 -5.09
C PRO A 61 18.71 -0.95 -4.61
N ALA A 62 18.54 -1.82 -3.59
CA ALA A 62 19.61 -2.70 -3.13
C ALA A 62 19.93 -3.80 -4.14
N VAL A 63 18.90 -4.38 -4.77
CA VAL A 63 19.08 -5.36 -5.85
C VAL A 63 19.87 -4.75 -7.01
N ARG A 64 19.57 -3.50 -7.40
CA ARG A 64 20.37 -2.77 -8.40
C ARG A 64 21.85 -2.69 -8.01
N ARG A 65 22.16 -2.37 -6.75
CA ARG A 65 23.56 -2.30 -6.28
C ARG A 65 24.27 -3.65 -6.34
N VAL A 66 23.58 -4.74 -5.99
CA VAL A 66 24.10 -6.10 -6.12
C VAL A 66 24.40 -6.44 -7.58
N HIS A 67 23.45 -6.20 -8.50
CA HIS A 67 23.65 -6.41 -9.93
C HIS A 67 24.83 -5.60 -10.47
N LYS A 68 24.90 -4.31 -10.12
CA LYS A 68 26.02 -3.44 -10.53
C LYS A 68 27.36 -3.98 -10.03
N HIS A 69 27.43 -4.42 -8.77
CA HIS A 69 28.65 -5.00 -8.20
C HIS A 69 29.09 -6.26 -8.97
N ILE A 70 28.19 -7.22 -9.16
CA ILE A 70 28.49 -8.48 -9.85
C ILE A 70 28.94 -8.20 -11.29
N LEU A 71 28.18 -7.41 -12.05
CA LEU A 71 28.50 -7.11 -13.44
C LEU A 71 29.84 -6.37 -13.57
N SER A 72 30.13 -5.42 -12.68
CA SER A 72 31.40 -4.69 -12.70
C SER A 72 32.62 -5.57 -12.40
N LYS A 73 32.43 -6.68 -11.68
CA LYS A 73 33.52 -7.54 -11.21
C LYS A 73 33.76 -8.76 -12.11
N TYR A 74 32.72 -9.26 -12.75
CA TYR A 74 32.74 -10.55 -13.45
C TYR A 74 32.42 -10.45 -14.95
N THR A 75 32.24 -9.24 -15.49
CA THR A 75 31.96 -9.02 -16.92
C THR A 75 32.67 -7.77 -17.44
N ASP A 76 32.86 -7.69 -18.76
CA ASP A 76 33.42 -6.50 -19.44
C ASP A 76 32.35 -5.48 -19.87
N ILE A 77 31.12 -5.61 -19.36
CA ILE A 77 30.00 -4.75 -19.73
C ILE A 77 30.32 -3.31 -19.32
N GLN A 78 30.42 -2.44 -20.31
CA GLN A 78 30.58 -1.00 -20.13
C GLN A 78 29.23 -0.32 -19.89
N ASP A 79 29.29 0.88 -19.32
CA ASP A 79 28.15 1.77 -19.17
C ASP A 79 26.98 1.15 -18.36
N LEU A 80 27.34 0.53 -17.23
CA LEU A 80 26.38 -0.14 -16.35
C LEU A 80 25.32 0.81 -15.79
N ASP A 81 25.59 2.10 -15.67
CA ASP A 81 24.61 3.05 -15.13
C ASP A 81 23.45 3.31 -16.10
N ASN A 82 23.71 3.33 -17.41
CA ASN A 82 22.64 3.43 -18.41
C ASN A 82 21.91 2.09 -18.62
N ARG A 83 22.59 0.96 -18.40
CA ARG A 83 21.99 -0.39 -18.55
C ARG A 83 21.23 -0.86 -17.32
N LEU A 84 21.57 -0.34 -16.14
CA LEU A 84 20.86 -0.60 -14.88
C LEU A 84 20.16 0.68 -14.45
N PRO A 85 18.89 0.88 -14.82
CA PRO A 85 18.18 2.12 -14.53
C PRO A 85 18.20 2.42 -13.02
N GLU A 86 18.33 3.70 -12.68
CA GLU A 86 18.20 4.14 -11.30
C GLU A 86 16.82 3.75 -10.76
N ASN A 87 16.79 3.30 -9.51
CA ASN A 87 15.54 2.96 -8.85
C ASN A 87 15.40 3.80 -7.59
N ARG A 88 14.39 4.68 -7.61
CA ARG A 88 14.03 5.60 -6.53
C ARG A 88 12.70 5.23 -5.88
N SER A 89 12.33 3.95 -5.94
CA SER A 89 11.04 3.47 -5.43
C SER A 89 10.80 3.79 -3.95
N PRO A 90 11.74 3.68 -3.00
CA PRO A 90 11.43 4.01 -1.61
C PRO A 90 11.20 5.51 -1.43
N GLU A 91 11.95 6.37 -2.14
CA GLU A 91 11.78 7.82 -2.10
C GLU A 91 10.42 8.24 -2.66
N LEU A 92 9.99 7.66 -3.78
CA LEU A 92 8.69 7.97 -4.39
C LEU A 92 7.52 7.47 -3.53
N MET A 93 7.64 6.28 -2.93
CA MET A 93 6.64 5.76 -1.99
C MET A 93 6.56 6.64 -0.73
N ALA A 94 7.70 7.03 -0.18
CA ALA A 94 7.78 7.92 0.97
C ALA A 94 7.17 9.30 0.66
N ASP A 95 7.44 9.88 -0.51
CA ASP A 95 6.87 11.14 -0.96
C ASP A 95 5.33 11.07 -1.02
N GLY A 96 4.78 9.98 -1.58
CA GLY A 96 3.33 9.74 -1.58
C GLY A 96 2.72 9.71 -0.18
N LEU A 97 3.36 9.00 0.76
CA LEU A 97 2.94 8.94 2.17
C LEU A 97 3.01 10.32 2.86
N ILE A 98 4.09 11.07 2.61
CA ILE A 98 4.28 12.43 3.16
C ILE A 98 3.22 13.38 2.62
N ARG A 99 2.92 13.33 1.32
CA ARG A 99 1.88 14.16 0.70
C ARG A 99 0.50 13.85 1.27
N ALA A 100 0.17 12.57 1.46
CA ALA A 100 -1.06 12.17 2.11
C ALA A 100 -1.13 12.70 3.55
N PHE A 101 -0.06 12.56 4.32
CA PHE A 101 0.02 13.10 5.68
C PHE A 101 -0.19 14.63 5.70
N ASN A 102 0.45 15.36 4.79
CA ASN A 102 0.28 16.81 4.66
C ASN A 102 -1.15 17.20 4.25
N ALA A 103 -1.78 16.43 3.36
CA ALA A 103 -3.16 16.66 2.94
C ALA A 103 -4.16 16.45 4.08
N TYR A 104 -3.85 15.61 5.07
CA TYR A 104 -4.64 15.48 6.30
C TYR A 104 -4.59 16.75 7.16
N ASN A 105 -3.49 17.51 7.08
CA ASN A 105 -3.31 18.84 7.69
C ASN A 105 -3.46 18.88 9.22
N HIS A 106 -2.88 17.89 9.92
CA HIS A 106 -2.80 17.89 11.39
C HIS A 106 -1.43 17.42 11.88
N SER A 107 -0.59 18.36 12.35
CA SER A 107 0.84 18.12 12.63
C SER A 107 1.11 17.14 13.78
N ASN A 108 0.17 16.99 14.71
CA ASN A 108 0.33 16.09 15.87
C ASN A 108 -0.13 14.65 15.59
N ALA A 109 -0.69 14.39 14.40
CA ALA A 109 -1.14 13.06 14.01
C ALA A 109 0.05 12.14 13.66
N VAL A 110 -0.24 10.86 13.46
CA VAL A 110 0.76 9.83 13.12
C VAL A 110 0.45 9.17 11.78
N LEU A 111 1.50 8.63 11.14
CA LEU A 111 1.37 7.66 10.06
C LEU A 111 1.37 6.27 10.68
N MET A 112 0.28 5.53 10.51
CA MET A 112 0.16 4.16 11.01
C MET A 112 0.37 3.15 9.88
N VAL A 113 1.30 2.23 10.07
CA VAL A 113 1.50 1.08 9.19
C VAL A 113 0.77 -0.13 9.79
N VAL A 114 -0.19 -0.68 9.07
CA VAL A 114 -0.92 -1.89 9.48
C VAL A 114 -0.19 -3.11 8.96
N VAL A 115 0.19 -4.03 9.85
CA VAL A 115 1.13 -5.11 9.56
C VAL A 115 0.60 -6.46 10.03
N GLU A 116 1.17 -7.55 9.52
CA GLU A 116 0.94 -8.89 10.03
C GLU A 116 1.55 -9.07 11.43
N SER A 117 1.06 -10.03 12.22
CA SER A 117 1.62 -10.35 13.54
C SER A 117 3.06 -10.85 13.45
N GLN A 118 3.40 -11.58 12.37
CA GLN A 118 4.76 -11.96 12.03
C GLN A 118 5.13 -11.41 10.64
N VAL A 119 6.07 -10.49 10.60
CA VAL A 119 6.46 -9.82 9.35
C VAL A 119 7.76 -10.38 8.82
N VAL A 120 7.67 -11.27 7.82
CA VAL A 120 8.85 -11.87 7.18
C VAL A 120 9.65 -10.82 6.40
N ASN A 121 8.98 -9.98 5.61
CA ASN A 121 9.62 -8.97 4.76
C ASN A 121 9.72 -7.59 5.44
N ILE A 122 10.12 -7.55 6.71
CA ILE A 122 10.13 -6.31 7.51
C ILE A 122 11.09 -5.25 6.98
N PHE A 123 12.22 -5.66 6.40
CA PHE A 123 13.23 -4.72 5.90
C PHE A 123 12.71 -3.88 4.74
N ASP A 124 11.93 -4.46 3.83
CA ASP A 124 11.28 -3.70 2.74
C ASP A 124 10.37 -2.60 3.27
N GLN A 125 9.60 -2.89 4.32
CA GLN A 125 8.71 -1.93 4.96
C GLN A 125 9.51 -0.83 5.67
N ARG A 126 10.50 -1.22 6.48
CA ARG A 126 11.31 -0.29 7.27
C ARG A 126 12.13 0.66 6.41
N LEU A 127 12.60 0.22 5.25
CA LEU A 127 13.32 1.12 4.33
C LEU A 127 12.43 2.27 3.84
N ILE A 128 11.14 2.02 3.58
CA ILE A 128 10.19 3.09 3.24
C ILE A 128 9.96 4.00 4.44
N GLU A 129 9.73 3.44 5.63
CA GLU A 129 9.54 4.21 6.87
C GLU A 129 10.74 5.10 7.19
N PHE A 130 11.96 4.58 7.11
CA PHE A 130 13.17 5.36 7.33
C PHE A 130 13.35 6.44 6.28
N THR A 131 12.92 6.21 5.04
CA THR A 131 12.94 7.23 3.99
C THR A 131 11.96 8.37 4.30
N VAL A 132 10.78 8.04 4.84
CA VAL A 132 9.83 9.03 5.39
C VAL A 132 10.48 9.80 6.54
N SER A 133 11.00 9.11 7.57
CA SER A 133 11.59 9.76 8.75
C SER A 133 12.82 10.60 8.42
N LYS A 134 13.62 10.21 7.43
CA LYS A 134 14.77 11.00 6.96
C LYS A 134 14.31 12.30 6.28
N SER A 135 13.23 12.23 5.51
CA SER A 135 12.72 13.39 4.74
C SER A 135 11.83 14.30 5.60
N ARG A 136 11.13 13.71 6.57
CA ARG A 136 10.19 14.36 7.50
C ARG A 136 10.34 13.77 8.91
N PRO A 137 11.37 14.20 9.67
CA PRO A 137 11.65 13.68 11.02
C PRO A 137 10.53 13.96 12.03
N ASP A 138 9.67 14.93 11.76
CA ASP A 138 8.52 15.30 12.58
C ASP A 138 7.37 14.30 12.49
N ILE A 139 7.26 13.54 11.39
CA ILE A 139 6.21 12.54 11.22
C ILE A 139 6.54 11.31 12.08
N LYS A 140 5.70 11.05 13.07
CA LYS A 140 5.77 9.84 13.89
C LYS A 140 5.11 8.68 13.15
N ILE A 141 5.83 7.57 13.09
CA ILE A 141 5.36 6.33 12.46
C ILE A 141 5.10 5.29 13.56
N ILE A 142 3.90 4.72 13.58
CA ILE A 142 3.55 3.59 14.46
C ILE A 142 3.19 2.36 13.63
N ARG A 143 3.43 1.18 14.18
CA ARG A 143 3.11 -0.11 13.55
C ARG A 143 2.12 -0.86 14.41
N ARG A 144 1.01 -1.29 13.85
CA ARG A 144 -0.04 -2.03 14.57
C ARG A 144 -0.52 -3.21 13.74
N SER A 145 -0.70 -4.35 14.38
CA SER A 145 -1.44 -5.49 13.82
C SER A 145 -2.94 -5.27 13.98
N PHE A 146 -3.77 -6.09 13.33
CA PHE A 146 -5.20 -6.06 13.62
C PHE A 146 -5.49 -6.44 15.08
N GLU A 147 -4.75 -7.38 15.66
CA GLU A 147 -4.85 -7.78 17.07
C GLU A 147 -4.66 -6.58 18.00
N ASP A 148 -3.61 -5.78 17.79
CA ASP A 148 -3.39 -4.55 18.57
C ASP A 148 -4.56 -3.57 18.43
N LEU A 149 -5.11 -3.44 17.21
CA LEU A 149 -6.13 -2.46 16.89
C LEU A 149 -7.52 -2.83 17.41
N ARG A 150 -7.83 -4.11 17.64
CA ARG A 150 -9.09 -4.53 18.30
C ARG A 150 -9.25 -3.80 19.63
N GLU A 151 -8.19 -3.80 20.42
CA GLU A 151 -8.20 -3.24 21.76
C GLU A 151 -8.04 -1.72 21.77
N THR A 152 -7.23 -1.18 20.85
CA THR A 152 -6.70 0.18 20.96
C THR A 152 -7.34 1.20 20.01
N ALA A 153 -7.94 0.78 18.90
CA ALA A 153 -8.46 1.68 17.87
C ALA A 153 -9.91 2.09 18.14
N ARG A 154 -10.17 3.39 18.18
CA ARG A 154 -11.53 3.96 18.37
C ARG A 154 -11.72 5.16 17.45
N LEU A 155 -12.98 5.47 17.12
CA LEU A 155 -13.36 6.74 16.51
C LEU A 155 -13.89 7.67 17.57
N ASN A 156 -13.50 8.94 17.53
CA ASN A 156 -14.17 9.97 18.32
C ASN A 156 -15.43 10.49 17.61
N ASN A 157 -16.11 11.47 18.21
CA ASN A 157 -17.34 12.07 17.68
C ASN A 157 -17.15 12.71 16.28
N ASN A 158 -15.93 13.10 15.93
CA ASN A 158 -15.57 13.69 14.64
C ASN A 158 -15.13 12.65 13.60
N ARG A 159 -15.20 11.35 13.91
CA ARG A 159 -14.66 10.24 13.11
C ARG A 159 -13.14 10.30 12.92
N GLU A 160 -12.41 10.98 13.79
CA GLU A 160 -10.95 10.89 13.84
C GLU A 160 -10.55 9.55 14.44
N LEU A 161 -9.54 8.90 13.86
CA LEU A 161 -9.06 7.60 14.31
C LEU A 161 -8.06 7.80 15.43
N ILE A 162 -8.43 7.39 16.65
CA ILE A 162 -7.57 7.44 17.83
C ILE A 162 -7.07 6.02 18.16
N VAL A 163 -5.77 5.86 18.28
CA VAL A 163 -5.09 4.60 18.61
C VAL A 163 -4.29 4.78 19.91
N ASP A 164 -4.28 3.74 20.74
CA ASP A 164 -3.65 3.72 22.08
C ASP A 164 -4.11 4.86 23.01
N GLY A 165 -5.32 5.38 22.79
CA GLY A 165 -5.90 6.49 23.55
C GLY A 165 -5.20 7.85 23.37
N LYS A 166 -4.18 7.96 22.52
CA LYS A 166 -3.35 9.18 22.41
C LYS A 166 -2.92 9.57 20.99
N HIS A 167 -2.99 8.64 20.04
CA HIS A 167 -2.51 8.87 18.69
C HIS A 167 -3.66 9.06 17.72
N GLU A 168 -3.86 10.28 17.26
CA GLU A 168 -4.68 10.54 16.08
C GLU A 168 -3.93 10.08 14.83
N VAL A 169 -4.58 9.30 13.97
CA VAL A 169 -3.96 8.73 12.77
C VAL A 169 -4.37 9.54 11.53
N ALA A 170 -3.37 10.11 10.86
CA ALA A 170 -3.56 10.84 9.60
C ALA A 170 -3.61 9.90 8.40
N VAL A 171 -2.73 8.89 8.37
CA VAL A 171 -2.57 7.96 7.24
C VAL A 171 -2.54 6.54 7.76
N VAL A 172 -3.33 5.66 7.12
CA VAL A 172 -3.31 4.21 7.34
C VAL A 172 -2.66 3.56 6.12
N TYR A 173 -1.44 3.05 6.29
CA TYR A 173 -0.69 2.36 5.25
C TYR A 173 -0.74 0.85 5.47
N TYR A 174 -1.41 0.12 4.58
CA TYR A 174 -1.56 -1.32 4.70
C TYR A 174 -0.35 -2.07 4.12
N ARG A 175 0.27 -2.91 4.96
CA ARG A 175 1.24 -3.95 4.59
C ARG A 175 0.73 -5.36 4.94
N THR A 176 -0.60 -5.49 5.01
CA THR A 176 -1.37 -6.71 5.28
C THR A 176 -2.78 -6.52 4.69
N ALA A 177 -3.74 -7.36 5.06
CA ALA A 177 -5.16 -7.22 4.73
C ALA A 177 -5.50 -7.41 3.24
N TYR A 178 -4.63 -8.11 2.50
CA TYR A 178 -4.77 -8.42 1.08
C TYR A 178 -5.25 -9.85 0.82
N ALA A 179 -5.20 -10.71 1.84
CA ALA A 179 -5.68 -12.09 1.77
C ALA A 179 -6.60 -12.41 2.98
N PRO A 180 -7.59 -13.31 2.84
CA PRO A 180 -8.47 -13.71 3.93
C PRO A 180 -7.74 -14.21 5.18
N GLU A 181 -6.60 -14.87 5.00
CA GLU A 181 -5.77 -15.44 6.06
C GLU A 181 -5.09 -14.36 6.91
N ASN A 182 -5.07 -13.10 6.44
CA ASN A 182 -4.60 -11.97 7.24
C ASN A 182 -5.61 -11.55 8.33
N TYR A 183 -6.82 -12.09 8.33
CA TYR A 183 -7.87 -11.79 9.31
C TYR A 183 -8.06 -13.02 10.21
N GLY A 184 -7.71 -12.89 11.49
CA GLY A 184 -7.86 -13.91 12.52
C GLY A 184 -9.29 -14.07 13.07
N GLY A 185 -10.28 -13.37 12.51
CA GLY A 185 -11.68 -13.48 12.93
C GLY A 185 -12.52 -12.26 12.55
N GLU A 186 -13.80 -12.27 12.93
CA GLU A 186 -14.75 -11.18 12.64
C GLU A 186 -14.34 -9.83 13.25
N GLU A 187 -13.62 -9.84 14.37
CA GLU A 187 -13.12 -8.62 14.99
C GLU A 187 -12.14 -7.86 14.09
N ASP A 188 -11.28 -8.54 13.33
CA ASP A 188 -10.35 -7.87 12.40
C ASP A 188 -11.11 -7.21 11.24
N TRP A 189 -12.23 -7.79 10.83
CA TRP A 189 -13.12 -7.18 9.85
C TRP A 189 -13.79 -5.92 10.40
N ASN A 190 -14.20 -5.96 11.67
CA ASN A 190 -14.76 -4.79 12.35
C ASN A 190 -13.71 -3.68 12.49
N VAL A 191 -12.46 -4.04 12.81
CA VAL A 191 -11.34 -3.09 12.80
C VAL A 191 -11.13 -2.53 11.40
N ARG A 192 -11.05 -3.36 10.35
CA ARG A 192 -10.89 -2.87 8.97
C ARG A 192 -12.00 -1.89 8.58
N LEU A 193 -13.24 -2.17 8.96
CA LEU A 193 -14.38 -1.27 8.75
C LEU A 193 -14.24 0.03 9.56
N LEU A 194 -13.80 -0.05 10.81
CA LEU A 194 -13.56 1.12 11.67
C LEU A 194 -12.48 2.04 11.06
N LEU A 195 -11.39 1.46 10.55
CA LEU A 195 -10.34 2.21 9.85
C LEU A 195 -10.90 2.91 8.60
N GLU A 196 -11.70 2.20 7.80
CA GLU A 196 -12.29 2.74 6.57
C GLU A 196 -13.25 3.91 6.85
N ARG A 197 -14.08 3.79 7.90
CA ARG A 197 -15.03 4.83 8.36
C ARG A 197 -14.37 6.06 8.98
N SER A 198 -13.07 5.99 9.26
CA SER A 198 -12.34 7.12 9.82
C SER A 198 -12.01 8.21 8.80
N LYS A 199 -11.69 9.40 9.31
CA LYS A 199 -11.09 10.49 8.53
C LYS A 199 -9.65 10.20 8.08
N ALA A 200 -8.97 9.18 8.59
CA ALA A 200 -7.61 8.88 8.14
C ALA A 200 -7.60 8.61 6.64
N ILE A 201 -6.52 9.01 5.95
CA ILE A 201 -6.31 8.70 4.53
C ILE A 201 -5.81 7.27 4.42
N LYS A 202 -6.56 6.44 3.69
CA LYS A 202 -6.21 5.03 3.52
C LYS A 202 -5.28 4.85 2.32
N CYS A 203 -4.31 3.96 2.47
CA CYS A 203 -3.38 3.53 1.44
C CYS A 203 -3.32 1.99 1.40
N PRO A 204 -4.18 1.34 0.60
CA PRO A 204 -5.29 1.89 -0.19
C PRO A 204 -6.60 2.00 0.61
N SER A 205 -7.53 2.81 0.12
CA SER A 205 -8.94 2.73 0.52
C SER A 205 -9.59 1.42 0.04
N ILE A 206 -10.79 1.11 0.54
CA ILE A 206 -11.48 -0.11 0.11
C ILE A 206 -11.82 -0.10 -1.40
N GLN A 207 -12.13 1.07 -1.98
CA GLN A 207 -12.39 1.19 -3.42
C GLN A 207 -11.13 0.81 -4.21
N TYR A 208 -9.98 1.37 -3.85
CA TYR A 208 -8.70 1.03 -4.49
C TYR A 208 -8.33 -0.44 -4.30
N HIS A 209 -8.58 -1.01 -3.12
CA HIS A 209 -8.36 -2.43 -2.90
C HIS A 209 -9.22 -3.30 -3.85
N ILE A 210 -10.51 -3.00 -3.99
CA ILE A 210 -11.41 -3.75 -4.89
C ILE A 210 -11.00 -3.57 -6.36
N THR A 211 -10.55 -2.39 -6.79
CA THR A 211 -10.12 -2.19 -8.19
C THR A 211 -8.91 -3.04 -8.58
N GLY A 212 -8.08 -3.48 -7.61
CA GLY A 212 -6.98 -4.41 -7.85
C GLY A 212 -7.42 -5.86 -8.05
N CYS A 213 -8.71 -6.17 -7.95
CA CYS A 213 -9.19 -7.54 -8.15
C CYS A 213 -8.99 -7.98 -9.61
N LYS A 214 -8.52 -9.22 -9.82
CA LYS A 214 -8.44 -9.85 -11.16
C LYS A 214 -9.76 -9.80 -11.94
N LYS A 215 -10.90 -9.83 -11.24
CA LYS A 215 -12.22 -9.69 -11.88
C LYS A 215 -12.43 -8.28 -12.44
N ILE A 216 -12.01 -7.24 -11.74
CA ILE A 216 -12.07 -5.87 -12.24
C ILE A 216 -11.12 -5.72 -13.43
N GLN A 217 -9.89 -6.21 -13.33
CA GLN A 217 -8.94 -6.25 -14.45
C GLN A 217 -9.55 -6.92 -15.71
N GLN A 218 -10.26 -8.04 -15.55
CA GLN A 218 -10.96 -8.73 -16.64
C GLN A 218 -12.13 -7.91 -17.21
N ILE A 219 -12.85 -7.15 -16.38
CA ILE A 219 -13.95 -6.29 -16.82
C ILE A 219 -13.41 -5.09 -17.61
N VAL A 220 -12.39 -4.40 -17.09
CA VAL A 220 -11.81 -3.23 -17.76
C VAL A 220 -11.00 -3.60 -19.01
N ALA A 221 -10.65 -4.86 -19.20
CA ALA A 221 -10.08 -5.32 -20.47
C ALA A 221 -11.09 -5.27 -21.63
N ASN A 222 -12.39 -5.14 -21.35
CA ASN A 222 -13.40 -4.88 -22.37
C ASN A 222 -13.34 -3.41 -22.81
N GLN A 223 -13.10 -3.20 -24.10
CA GLN A 223 -12.92 -1.87 -24.68
C GLN A 223 -14.14 -0.96 -24.48
N SER A 224 -15.36 -1.51 -24.43
CA SER A 224 -16.58 -0.72 -24.19
C SER A 224 -16.74 -0.20 -22.75
N VAL A 225 -15.84 -0.58 -21.83
CA VAL A 225 -15.84 -0.14 -20.42
C VAL A 225 -14.73 0.89 -20.17
N LEU A 226 -13.70 0.92 -21.04
CA LEU A 226 -12.55 1.84 -20.94
C LEU A 226 -12.83 3.22 -21.54
N GLU A 227 -13.82 3.32 -22.44
CA GLU A 227 -14.25 4.55 -23.15
C GLU A 227 -15.43 5.24 -22.45
#